data_AF-A0A653S799-F1
#
_entry.id   AF-A0A653S799-F1
#
_cell.length_a   1.000
_cell.length_b   1.000
_cell.length_c   1.000
_cell.angle_alpha   90.00
_cell.angle_beta   90.00
_cell.angle_gamma   90.00
#
_symmetry.space_group_name_H-M   'P 1'
#
loop_
_entity.id
_entity.type
_entity.pdbx_description
1 polymer ?
#
loop_
_entity_poly.entity_id
_entity_poly.type
_entity_poly.pdbx_seq_one_letter_code
_entity_poly.pdbx_strand_id
1 'polypeptide(L)'
;MMNCILHCLKNNQNQNFELNQGDCIDETDNFSFYLESDSDCGDVRIDITDIPFKLNRLTEIKHKYIYVLDYNSLQDYFQSQKFRIDSYSKEIYCSALQKKIWFYRLFVNYPIGRCDILLIENTTERIIQSFSLNINSSKINEIEFDSLVKYIESKRTKIWTKHSLLKHTAAPLNADDKIEWLLNFCENFVNDLKNEHLHFFSFDKIKIIKQKNEIVNYTAEINISDESLFWLINNLDTLYPSTSYDVNKIIINNRLFAPLEILSNELEESTDTNENQIIHGFLTELKLFLNQIKDSFEENIKNCSKVTFDGRLNFYSYKRSLKRLQDIIENIIEVKFYLDRYIPVTNETLDFINTNKIESKEHYNFVYKKLIEWLLYKNATYSKDKKLFKGINRMDQLFEKACFYKLIDSFINLEYEAEEISRNEDGFPNKIKLFKKGIVHYLYFETIPNKLTTVRNNSGKLKPDFTIELENGKFIIIDAKYKKLDIINRFDYPDLTLKYLHGIGNKSGGFFNPLGLFVLYPGIEDSIEFYQNKEYDLDSDNPVYPSIGSIGLNFENESRLLNNSIQKLLEVN
;
A
#
# COMPACT_ATOMS: atom_id res chain seq x y z
N MET A 1 -40.92 -25.27 -18.45
CA MET A 1 -39.61 -24.72 -18.09
C MET A 1 -38.60 -25.79 -18.41
N MET A 2 -37.64 -25.52 -19.30
CA MET A 2 -36.56 -26.47 -19.57
C MET A 2 -35.78 -26.66 -18.26
N ASN A 3 -35.71 -27.89 -17.78
CA ASN A 3 -34.93 -28.23 -16.61
C ASN A 3 -33.51 -28.54 -17.09
N CYS A 4 -32.62 -27.56 -16.96
CA CYS A 4 -31.22 -27.66 -17.35
C CYS A 4 -30.36 -27.57 -16.10
N ILE A 5 -29.38 -28.45 -15.96
CA ILE A 5 -28.44 -28.46 -14.83
C ILE A 5 -27.03 -28.36 -15.41
N LEU A 6 -26.37 -27.24 -15.13
CA LEU A 6 -24.96 -27.05 -15.43
C LEU A 6 -24.10 -27.69 -14.35
N HIS A 7 -23.26 -28.64 -14.76
CA HIS A 7 -22.29 -29.31 -13.90
C HIS A 7 -20.88 -28.81 -14.21
N CYS A 8 -20.10 -28.52 -13.17
CA CYS A 8 -18.71 -28.13 -13.28
C CYS A 8 -17.81 -29.22 -12.67
N LEU A 9 -16.84 -29.70 -13.44
CA LEU A 9 -15.95 -30.78 -13.03
C LEU A 9 -14.51 -30.28 -12.97
N LYS A 10 -13.82 -30.56 -11.88
CA LYS A 10 -12.36 -30.41 -11.74
C LYS A 10 -11.70 -31.78 -11.83
N ASN A 11 -10.59 -31.86 -12.55
CA ASN A 11 -9.72 -33.03 -12.53
C ASN A 11 -8.45 -32.76 -11.73
N ASN A 12 -8.23 -33.56 -10.69
CA ASN A 12 -6.96 -33.60 -9.98
C ASN A 12 -6.41 -35.04 -10.04
N GLN A 13 -5.21 -35.22 -10.59
CA GLN A 13 -4.52 -36.53 -10.65
C GLN A 13 -5.38 -37.70 -11.18
N ASN A 14 -6.14 -37.49 -12.25
CA ASN A 14 -7.05 -38.49 -12.87
C ASN A 14 -8.29 -38.87 -12.03
N GLN A 15 -8.62 -38.13 -10.98
CA GLN A 15 -9.91 -38.19 -10.30
C GLN A 15 -10.74 -36.95 -10.62
N ASN A 16 -12.03 -37.15 -10.95
CA ASN A 16 -12.96 -36.08 -11.26
C ASN A 16 -13.77 -35.72 -10.01
N PHE A 17 -13.80 -34.44 -9.66
CA PHE A 17 -14.59 -33.89 -8.58
C PHE A 17 -15.60 -32.91 -9.16
N GLU A 18 -16.85 -32.99 -8.70
CA GLU A 18 -17.86 -31.98 -9.01
C GLU A 18 -17.65 -30.77 -8.11
N LEU A 19 -17.60 -29.58 -8.72
CA LEU A 19 -17.45 -28.32 -8.02
C LEU A 19 -18.83 -27.77 -7.65
N ASN A 20 -18.94 -27.28 -6.43
CA ASN A 20 -20.12 -26.61 -5.89
C ASN A 20 -19.94 -25.09 -5.89
N GLN A 21 -21.04 -24.37 -5.62
CA GLN A 21 -21.06 -22.92 -5.55
C GLN A 21 -20.02 -22.38 -4.54
N GLY A 22 -19.10 -21.54 -5.01
CA GLY A 22 -18.05 -20.94 -4.19
C GLY A 22 -16.80 -21.80 -3.98
N ASP A 23 -16.73 -22.99 -4.59
CA ASP A 23 -15.53 -23.82 -4.53
C ASP A 23 -14.33 -23.14 -5.20
N CYS A 24 -13.13 -23.54 -4.74
CA CYS A 24 -11.87 -22.95 -5.16
C CYS A 24 -11.18 -23.76 -6.25
N ILE A 25 -10.72 -23.05 -7.27
CA ILE A 25 -9.91 -23.57 -8.38
C ILE A 25 -8.69 -22.68 -8.59
N ASP A 26 -7.64 -23.22 -9.20
CA ASP A 26 -6.45 -22.45 -9.55
C ASP A 26 -6.05 -22.59 -11.02
N GLU A 27 -5.03 -21.84 -11.42
CA GLU A 27 -4.52 -21.75 -12.79
C GLU A 27 -3.96 -23.08 -13.34
N THR A 28 -3.69 -24.05 -12.47
CA THR A 28 -3.15 -25.38 -12.83
C THR A 28 -4.22 -26.45 -12.93
N ASP A 29 -5.42 -26.18 -12.40
CA ASP A 29 -6.55 -27.09 -12.45
C ASP A 29 -7.09 -27.23 -13.87
N ASN A 30 -7.28 -28.49 -14.27
CA ASN A 30 -8.03 -28.82 -15.48
C ASN A 30 -9.49 -28.92 -15.08
N PHE A 31 -10.38 -28.16 -15.71
CA PHE A 31 -11.81 -28.26 -15.46
C PHE A 31 -12.60 -28.29 -16.76
N SER A 32 -13.82 -28.81 -16.69
CA SER A 32 -14.77 -28.88 -17.81
C SER A 32 -16.17 -28.63 -17.31
N PHE A 33 -17.04 -28.22 -18.23
CA PHE A 33 -18.47 -28.14 -17.99
C PHE A 33 -19.20 -29.19 -18.81
N TYR A 34 -20.30 -29.68 -18.26
CA TYR A 34 -21.33 -30.30 -19.08
C TYR A 34 -22.71 -29.83 -18.63
N LEU A 35 -23.60 -29.70 -19.59
CA LEU A 35 -24.99 -29.35 -19.37
C LEU A 35 -25.84 -30.61 -19.54
N GLU A 36 -26.67 -30.89 -18.55
CA GLU A 36 -27.68 -31.94 -18.60
C GLU A 36 -29.06 -31.31 -18.75
N SER A 37 -29.85 -31.77 -19.73
CA SER A 37 -31.20 -31.26 -19.95
C SER A 37 -32.21 -32.34 -20.30
N ASP A 38 -33.44 -32.17 -19.82
CA ASP A 38 -34.56 -33.07 -20.09
C ASP A 38 -35.16 -32.87 -21.51
N SER A 39 -34.73 -31.82 -22.24
CA SER A 39 -35.16 -31.51 -23.60
C SER A 39 -34.02 -30.88 -24.41
N ASP A 40 -34.10 -30.86 -25.75
CA ASP A 40 -33.09 -30.20 -26.57
C ASP A 40 -33.01 -28.70 -26.24
N CYS A 41 -31.87 -28.24 -25.71
CA CYS A 41 -31.65 -26.87 -25.26
C CYS A 41 -31.59 -25.85 -26.40
N GLY A 42 -31.52 -26.27 -27.67
CA GLY A 42 -31.36 -25.35 -28.78
C GLY A 42 -30.03 -24.59 -28.75
N ASP A 43 -30.05 -23.31 -29.12
CA ASP A 43 -28.86 -22.44 -29.20
C ASP A 43 -28.56 -21.78 -27.84
N VAL A 44 -27.79 -22.48 -27.00
CA VAL A 44 -27.34 -22.03 -25.69
C VAL A 44 -25.82 -21.87 -25.65
N ARG A 45 -25.36 -20.89 -24.85
CA ARG A 45 -23.94 -20.65 -24.61
C ARG A 45 -23.64 -20.52 -23.12
N ILE A 46 -22.38 -20.74 -22.76
CA ILE A 46 -21.87 -20.47 -21.42
C ILE A 46 -20.98 -19.23 -21.50
N ASP A 47 -21.34 -18.20 -20.75
CA ASP A 47 -20.51 -17.02 -20.56
C ASP A 47 -19.71 -17.22 -19.27
N ILE A 48 -18.39 -17.39 -19.40
CA ILE A 48 -17.48 -17.41 -18.26
C ILE A 48 -17.04 -15.97 -18.06
N THR A 49 -17.68 -15.32 -17.09
CA THR A 49 -17.77 -13.86 -16.94
C THR A 49 -18.27 -13.19 -18.21
N ASP A 50 -17.38 -12.63 -19.02
CA ASP A 50 -17.76 -11.90 -20.23
C ASP A 50 -17.35 -12.64 -21.52
N ILE A 51 -16.81 -13.87 -21.40
CA ILE A 51 -16.31 -14.63 -22.54
C ILE A 51 -17.33 -15.71 -22.94
N PRO A 52 -17.95 -15.59 -24.13
CA PRO A 52 -18.96 -16.53 -24.58
C PRO A 52 -18.34 -17.79 -25.17
N PHE A 53 -18.75 -18.95 -24.68
CA PHE A 53 -18.39 -20.26 -25.19
C PHE A 53 -19.61 -21.02 -25.70
N LYS A 54 -19.48 -21.61 -26.89
CA LYS A 54 -20.56 -22.41 -27.47
C LYS A 54 -20.61 -23.78 -26.83
N LEU A 55 -21.81 -24.35 -26.76
CA LEU A 55 -22.05 -25.72 -26.32
C LEU A 55 -22.40 -26.61 -27.51
N ASN A 56 -21.75 -27.76 -27.61
CA ASN A 56 -22.08 -28.80 -28.58
C ASN A 56 -22.73 -29.99 -27.88
N ARG A 57 -23.78 -30.52 -28.51
CA ARG A 57 -24.42 -31.77 -28.05
C ARG A 57 -23.45 -32.93 -28.23
N LEU A 58 -23.12 -33.61 -27.13
CA LEU A 58 -22.23 -34.76 -27.12
C LEU A 58 -22.99 -36.07 -27.35
N THR A 59 -24.08 -36.28 -26.62
CA THR A 59 -24.82 -37.56 -26.61
C THR A 59 -26.17 -37.42 -25.89
N GLU A 60 -26.97 -38.48 -25.91
CA GLU A 60 -28.14 -38.64 -25.06
C GLU A 60 -27.92 -39.83 -24.10
N ILE A 61 -28.12 -39.62 -22.79
CA ILE A 61 -27.97 -40.66 -21.76
C ILE A 61 -29.23 -40.65 -20.89
N LYS A 62 -29.89 -41.80 -20.73
CA LYS A 62 -31.10 -41.95 -19.88
C LYS A 62 -32.20 -40.90 -20.17
N HIS A 63 -32.48 -40.63 -21.45
CA HIS A 63 -33.44 -39.62 -21.93
C HIS A 63 -33.08 -38.17 -21.61
N LYS A 64 -31.81 -37.88 -21.31
CA LYS A 64 -31.29 -36.53 -21.11
C LYS A 64 -30.25 -36.18 -22.15
N TYR A 65 -30.33 -34.95 -22.63
CA TYR A 65 -29.41 -34.35 -23.59
C TYR A 65 -28.19 -33.84 -22.85
N ILE A 66 -27.00 -34.25 -23.29
CA ILE A 66 -25.72 -33.82 -22.71
C ILE A 66 -25.01 -32.90 -23.70
N TYR A 67 -24.63 -31.72 -23.23
CA TYR A 67 -23.82 -30.75 -23.98
C TYR A 67 -22.49 -30.50 -23.28
N VAL A 68 -21.44 -30.23 -24.06
CA VAL A 68 -20.09 -29.91 -23.59
C VAL A 68 -19.56 -28.68 -24.32
N LEU A 69 -18.53 -28.04 -23.79
CA LEU A 69 -17.90 -26.90 -24.45
C LEU A 69 -17.39 -27.26 -25.86
N ASP A 70 -17.71 -26.41 -26.83
CA ASP A 70 -17.21 -26.51 -28.20
C ASP A 70 -15.71 -26.19 -28.25
N TYR A 71 -14.94 -27.15 -28.77
CA TYR A 71 -13.49 -27.03 -28.87
C TYR A 71 -13.05 -25.85 -29.74
N ASN A 72 -13.76 -25.55 -30.83
CA ASN A 72 -13.41 -24.45 -31.72
C ASN A 72 -13.58 -23.09 -31.01
N SER A 73 -14.68 -22.89 -30.27
CA SER A 73 -14.88 -21.67 -29.46
C SER A 73 -13.77 -21.45 -28.44
N LEU A 74 -13.23 -22.53 -27.86
CA LEU A 74 -12.10 -22.47 -26.93
C LEU A 74 -10.78 -22.19 -27.63
N GLN A 75 -10.58 -22.76 -28.82
CA GLN A 75 -9.39 -22.51 -29.63
C GLN A 75 -9.30 -21.03 -30.01
N ASP A 76 -10.41 -20.40 -30.40
CA ASP A 76 -10.48 -18.97 -30.69
C ASP A 76 -10.11 -18.12 -29.47
N TYR A 77 -10.61 -18.50 -28.28
CA TYR A 77 -10.24 -17.85 -27.03
C TYR A 77 -8.73 -17.95 -26.74
N PHE A 78 -8.15 -19.16 -26.77
CA PHE A 78 -6.71 -19.34 -26.51
C PHE A 78 -5.85 -18.61 -27.54
N GLN A 79 -6.25 -18.59 -28.82
CA GLN A 79 -5.57 -17.82 -29.86
C GLN A 79 -5.62 -16.31 -29.60
N SER A 80 -6.78 -15.77 -29.16
CA SER A 80 -6.91 -14.36 -28.78
C SER A 80 -5.96 -13.97 -27.64
N GLN A 81 -5.68 -14.92 -26.74
CA GLN A 81 -4.73 -14.78 -25.63
C GLN A 81 -3.28 -15.15 -26.00
N LYS A 82 -3.00 -15.43 -27.28
CA LYS A 82 -1.68 -15.85 -27.80
C LYS A 82 -1.15 -17.17 -27.21
N PHE A 83 -2.04 -18.06 -26.79
CA PHE A 83 -1.71 -19.39 -26.30
C PHE A 83 -2.07 -20.48 -27.30
N ARG A 84 -1.40 -21.64 -27.21
CA ARG A 84 -1.76 -22.85 -27.95
C ARG A 84 -2.63 -23.75 -27.07
N ILE A 85 -3.87 -24.01 -27.48
CA ILE A 85 -4.84 -24.84 -26.72
C ILE A 85 -4.29 -26.22 -26.35
N ASP A 86 -3.42 -26.81 -27.18
CA ASP A 86 -2.81 -28.13 -26.92
C ASP A 86 -1.96 -28.16 -25.64
N SER A 87 -1.42 -27.01 -25.23
CA SER A 87 -0.64 -26.90 -23.98
C SER A 87 -1.51 -26.75 -22.73
N TYR A 88 -2.82 -26.52 -22.91
CA TYR A 88 -3.78 -26.17 -21.86
C TYR A 88 -5.04 -27.01 -21.88
N SER A 89 -5.07 -28.09 -22.66
CA SER A 89 -6.20 -29.00 -22.77
C SER A 89 -5.73 -30.44 -22.60
N LYS A 90 -6.58 -31.25 -21.97
CA LYS A 90 -6.31 -32.67 -21.76
C LYS A 90 -7.61 -33.46 -21.88
N GLU A 91 -7.60 -34.52 -22.66
CA GLU A 91 -8.74 -35.42 -22.75
C GLU A 91 -8.73 -36.40 -21.57
N ILE A 92 -9.82 -36.45 -20.81
CA ILE A 92 -9.93 -37.25 -19.59
C ILE A 92 -11.27 -37.99 -19.56
N TYR A 93 -11.27 -39.23 -19.05
CA TYR A 93 -12.49 -40.02 -18.89
C TYR A 93 -13.35 -39.48 -17.75
N CYS A 94 -14.59 -39.11 -18.06
CA CYS A 94 -15.60 -38.69 -17.09
C CYS A 94 -16.48 -39.88 -16.70
N SER A 95 -16.45 -40.28 -15.42
CA SER A 95 -17.24 -41.38 -14.87
C SER A 95 -18.75 -41.11 -14.96
N ALA A 96 -19.19 -39.87 -14.74
CA ALA A 96 -20.59 -39.46 -14.81
C ALA A 96 -21.17 -39.62 -16.23
N LEU A 97 -20.37 -39.36 -17.26
CA LEU A 97 -20.78 -39.42 -18.67
C LEU A 97 -20.39 -40.73 -19.38
N GLN A 98 -19.62 -41.60 -18.72
CA GLN A 98 -19.01 -42.82 -19.29
C GLN A 98 -18.26 -42.58 -20.61
N LYS A 99 -17.72 -41.37 -20.81
CA LYS A 99 -17.03 -40.94 -22.03
C LYS A 99 -15.83 -40.07 -21.69
N LYS A 100 -14.89 -40.00 -22.63
CA LYS A 100 -13.82 -39.01 -22.59
C LYS A 100 -14.34 -37.65 -22.99
N ILE A 101 -14.00 -36.63 -22.22
CA ILE A 101 -14.28 -35.22 -22.50
C ILE A 101 -12.99 -34.43 -22.34
N TRP A 102 -12.94 -33.27 -22.98
CA TRP A 102 -11.81 -32.36 -22.86
C TRP A 102 -11.94 -31.53 -21.59
N PHE A 103 -10.86 -31.48 -20.81
CA PHE A 103 -10.69 -30.55 -19.70
C PHE A 103 -9.68 -29.48 -20.10
N TYR A 104 -9.86 -28.26 -19.58
CA TYR A 104 -9.11 -27.08 -19.98
C TYR A 104 -8.58 -26.30 -18.77
N ARG A 105 -7.42 -25.66 -18.94
CA ARG A 105 -6.88 -24.65 -18.02
C ARG A 105 -7.22 -23.25 -18.54
N LEU A 106 -8.44 -22.79 -18.29
CA LEU A 106 -8.91 -21.51 -18.85
C LEU A 106 -8.40 -20.29 -18.09
N PHE A 107 -7.99 -20.46 -16.83
CA PHE A 107 -7.70 -19.37 -15.91
C PHE A 107 -6.23 -18.97 -15.81
N VAL A 108 -5.38 -19.38 -16.75
CA VAL A 108 -3.91 -19.16 -16.74
C VAL A 108 -3.51 -17.67 -16.63
N ASN A 109 -4.36 -16.76 -17.14
CA ASN A 109 -4.18 -15.31 -17.07
C ASN A 109 -5.38 -14.61 -16.40
N TYR A 110 -6.27 -15.36 -15.77
CA TYR A 110 -7.51 -14.79 -15.26
C TYR A 110 -7.26 -14.07 -13.92
N PRO A 111 -7.83 -12.88 -13.70
CA PRO A 111 -7.65 -12.17 -12.44
C PRO A 111 -8.12 -13.03 -11.27
N ILE A 112 -7.29 -13.15 -10.23
CA ILE A 112 -7.60 -13.89 -9.01
C ILE A 112 -8.91 -13.34 -8.44
N GLY A 113 -9.92 -14.21 -8.30
CA GLY A 113 -11.18 -13.83 -7.71
C GLY A 113 -12.42 -14.61 -8.13
N ARG A 114 -13.60 -14.02 -7.90
CA ARG A 114 -14.88 -14.66 -8.26
C ARG A 114 -15.07 -14.66 -9.78
N CYS A 115 -15.18 -15.85 -10.34
CA CYS A 115 -15.63 -16.07 -11.70
C CYS A 115 -17.10 -16.45 -11.68
N ASP A 116 -17.94 -15.63 -12.29
CA ASP A 116 -19.33 -15.99 -12.57
C ASP A 116 -19.41 -16.76 -13.88
N ILE A 117 -20.20 -17.82 -13.89
CA ILE A 117 -20.44 -18.67 -15.04
C ILE A 117 -21.95 -18.66 -15.28
N LEU A 118 -22.35 -18.12 -16.42
CA LEU A 118 -23.73 -17.87 -16.78
C LEU A 118 -24.12 -18.77 -17.95
N LEU A 119 -25.20 -19.54 -17.79
CA LEU A 119 -25.82 -20.25 -18.91
C LEU A 119 -26.86 -19.31 -19.55
N ILE A 120 -26.68 -18.97 -20.82
CA ILE A 120 -27.49 -17.98 -21.52
C ILE A 120 -28.14 -18.61 -22.76
N GLU A 121 -29.42 -18.32 -22.96
CA GLU A 121 -30.13 -18.60 -24.21
C GLU A 121 -29.82 -17.52 -25.26
N ASN A 122 -29.22 -17.88 -26.40
CA ASN A 122 -28.76 -16.87 -27.39
C ASN A 122 -29.91 -16.08 -28.04
N THR A 123 -31.10 -16.68 -28.15
CA THR A 123 -32.24 -16.05 -28.84
C THR A 123 -32.92 -14.97 -28.00
N THR A 124 -32.86 -15.08 -26.67
CA THR A 124 -33.55 -14.18 -25.73
C THR A 124 -32.59 -13.42 -24.81
N GLU A 125 -31.29 -13.74 -24.86
CA GLU A 125 -30.25 -13.29 -23.92
C GLU A 125 -30.60 -13.51 -22.44
N ARG A 126 -31.51 -14.44 -22.16
CA ARG A 126 -31.95 -14.70 -20.80
C ARG A 126 -30.99 -15.64 -20.09
N ILE A 127 -30.62 -15.26 -18.86
CA ILE A 127 -29.84 -16.12 -17.96
C ILE A 127 -30.74 -17.27 -17.47
N ILE A 128 -30.35 -18.50 -17.79
CA ILE A 128 -31.03 -19.75 -17.40
C ILE A 128 -30.53 -20.20 -16.02
N GLN A 129 -29.21 -20.21 -15.82
CA GLN A 129 -28.55 -20.63 -14.59
C GLN A 129 -27.30 -19.78 -14.35
N SER A 130 -26.98 -19.53 -13.09
CA SER A 130 -25.72 -18.88 -12.69
C SER A 130 -24.99 -19.76 -11.69
N PHE A 131 -23.67 -19.82 -11.85
CA PHE A 131 -22.76 -20.58 -11.01
C PHE A 131 -21.53 -19.71 -10.72
N SER A 132 -20.93 -19.81 -9.55
CA SER A 132 -19.74 -19.00 -9.23
C SER A 132 -18.63 -19.82 -8.60
N LEU A 133 -17.40 -19.54 -9.03
CA LEU A 133 -16.17 -20.18 -8.56
C LEU A 133 -15.18 -19.15 -8.03
N ASN A 134 -14.37 -19.54 -7.06
CA ASN A 134 -13.26 -18.73 -6.56
C ASN A 134 -11.96 -19.17 -7.22
N ILE A 135 -11.34 -18.29 -8.00
CA ILE A 135 -10.05 -18.54 -8.63
C ILE A 135 -8.95 -18.04 -7.70
N ASN A 136 -8.17 -18.97 -7.15
CA ASN A 136 -6.96 -18.70 -6.40
C ASN A 136 -5.74 -18.83 -7.32
N SER A 137 -4.66 -18.11 -7.04
CA SER A 137 -3.41 -18.35 -7.77
C SER A 137 -2.60 -19.44 -7.08
N SER A 138 -2.21 -20.45 -7.84
CA SER A 138 -1.24 -21.48 -7.41
C SER A 138 0.22 -21.01 -7.52
N LYS A 139 0.43 -19.80 -8.02
CA LYS A 139 1.75 -19.17 -8.16
C LYS A 139 2.16 -18.37 -6.93
N ILE A 140 1.28 -18.19 -5.94
CA ILE A 140 1.46 -17.20 -4.85
C ILE A 140 1.09 -17.77 -3.48
N ASN A 141 1.95 -17.51 -2.51
CA ASN A 141 1.58 -17.56 -1.09
C ASN A 141 1.05 -16.18 -0.65
N GLU A 142 0.00 -16.12 0.16
CA GLU A 142 -0.61 -14.88 0.68
C GLU A 142 0.45 -13.89 1.26
N ILE A 143 1.52 -14.45 1.83
CA ILE A 143 2.69 -13.73 2.35
C ILE A 143 3.46 -12.99 1.26
N GLU A 144 3.69 -13.62 0.10
CA GLU A 144 4.42 -13.01 -1.02
C GLU A 144 3.63 -11.83 -1.61
N PHE A 145 2.30 -11.97 -1.72
CA PHE A 145 1.43 -10.88 -2.17
C PHE A 145 1.51 -9.68 -1.22
N ASP A 146 1.37 -9.91 0.09
CA ASP A 146 1.49 -8.88 1.12
C ASP A 146 2.87 -8.19 1.07
N SER A 147 3.95 -8.95 0.91
CA SER A 147 5.32 -8.39 0.78
C SER A 147 5.47 -7.45 -0.42
N LEU A 148 4.86 -7.81 -1.55
CA LEU A 148 4.97 -7.06 -2.80
C LEU A 148 4.17 -5.75 -2.74
N VAL A 149 2.95 -5.81 -2.19
CA VAL A 149 2.14 -4.61 -1.94
C VAL A 149 2.86 -3.68 -0.95
N LYS A 150 3.40 -4.25 0.14
CA LYS A 150 4.17 -3.51 1.14
C LYS A 150 5.35 -2.76 0.51
N TYR A 151 6.08 -3.44 -0.37
CA TYR A 151 7.25 -2.90 -1.04
C TYR A 151 6.87 -1.71 -1.95
N ILE A 152 5.89 -1.86 -2.85
CA ILE A 152 5.48 -0.78 -3.78
C ILE A 152 5.03 0.47 -3.03
N GLU A 153 4.18 0.32 -2.01
CA GLU A 153 3.68 1.44 -1.21
C GLU A 153 4.82 2.19 -0.51
N SER A 154 5.84 1.48 -0.01
CA SER A 154 7.01 2.10 0.64
C SER A 154 7.85 2.94 -0.33
N LYS A 155 7.84 2.59 -1.62
CA LYS A 155 8.57 3.30 -2.68
C LYS A 155 7.79 4.51 -3.17
N ARG A 156 6.46 4.40 -3.22
CA ARG A 156 5.59 5.54 -3.53
C ARG A 156 5.73 6.65 -2.48
N THR A 157 5.81 6.32 -1.19
CA THR A 157 6.02 7.33 -0.15
C THR A 157 7.37 8.03 -0.29
N LYS A 158 8.49 7.31 -0.41
CA LYS A 158 9.84 7.92 -0.40
C LYS A 158 10.23 8.69 -1.67
N ILE A 159 9.86 8.18 -2.85
CA ILE A 159 10.22 8.82 -4.13
C ILE A 159 9.34 10.06 -4.37
N TRP A 160 8.08 10.05 -3.91
CA TRP A 160 7.11 11.10 -4.24
C TRP A 160 6.95 12.15 -3.14
N THR A 161 7.23 11.86 -1.87
CA THR A 161 7.31 12.90 -0.83
C THR A 161 8.38 13.95 -1.15
N LYS A 162 9.53 13.55 -1.71
CA LYS A 162 10.58 14.49 -2.17
C LYS A 162 10.12 15.41 -3.30
N HIS A 163 9.23 14.96 -4.19
CA HIS A 163 8.72 15.78 -5.31
C HIS A 163 7.42 16.55 -4.97
N SER A 164 6.65 16.11 -3.96
CA SER A 164 5.47 16.81 -3.45
C SER A 164 5.85 18.10 -2.70
N LEU A 165 6.97 18.07 -1.97
CA LEU A 165 7.51 19.24 -1.25
C LEU A 165 7.97 20.39 -2.18
N LEU A 166 8.10 20.15 -3.49
CA LEU A 166 8.52 21.17 -4.47
C LEU A 166 7.37 21.75 -5.30
N LYS A 167 6.11 21.35 -5.06
CA LYS A 167 4.93 21.89 -5.78
C LYS A 167 4.06 22.75 -4.87
N HIS A 168 4.60 23.88 -4.42
CA HIS A 168 3.85 24.86 -3.62
C HIS A 168 2.77 25.66 -4.39
N THR A 169 2.49 25.37 -5.67
CA THR A 169 1.59 26.22 -6.48
C THR A 169 0.68 25.50 -7.48
N ALA A 170 0.45 24.19 -7.38
CA ALA A 170 -0.45 23.50 -8.30
C ALA A 170 -1.73 22.97 -7.60
N ALA A 171 -2.87 23.45 -8.10
CA ALA A 171 -4.22 22.95 -7.83
C ALA A 171 -4.37 21.44 -8.19
N PRO A 172 -5.41 20.76 -7.70
CA PRO A 172 -5.28 19.44 -7.10
C PRO A 172 -5.59 18.28 -8.05
N LEU A 173 -4.80 17.22 -7.93
CA LEU A 173 -5.09 15.93 -8.53
C LEU A 173 -4.70 14.85 -7.50
N ASN A 174 -5.71 14.24 -6.87
CA ASN A 174 -5.73 12.99 -6.07
C ASN A 174 -5.86 13.15 -4.53
N ALA A 175 -6.90 12.51 -3.96
CA ALA A 175 -7.25 12.58 -2.54
C ALA A 175 -6.44 11.61 -1.64
N ASP A 176 -5.93 10.51 -2.22
CA ASP A 176 -5.11 9.52 -1.50
C ASP A 176 -3.76 10.13 -1.07
N ASP A 177 -3.16 10.99 -1.92
CA ASP A 177 -1.88 11.63 -1.63
C ASP A 177 -1.99 12.64 -0.46
N LYS A 178 -3.19 13.18 -0.19
CA LYS A 178 -3.45 14.04 0.98
C LYS A 178 -3.54 13.25 2.27
N ILE A 179 -4.29 12.13 2.30
CA ILE A 179 -4.40 11.31 3.51
C ILE A 179 -3.00 10.82 3.88
N GLU A 180 -2.24 10.35 2.89
CA GLU A 180 -0.88 9.92 3.08
C GLU A 180 0.02 11.06 3.58
N TRP A 181 -0.11 12.27 3.02
CA TRP A 181 0.60 13.45 3.54
C TRP A 181 0.22 13.78 4.99
N LEU A 182 -1.07 13.74 5.35
CA LEU A 182 -1.54 14.02 6.71
C LEU A 182 -1.04 12.97 7.71
N LEU A 183 -1.01 11.69 7.31
CA LEU A 183 -0.43 10.63 8.13
C LEU A 183 1.07 10.82 8.32
N ASN A 184 1.80 11.14 7.25
CA ASN A 184 3.23 11.48 7.32
C ASN A 184 3.47 12.73 8.20
N PHE A 185 2.63 13.74 8.09
CA PHE A 185 2.70 14.94 8.92
C PHE A 185 2.53 14.58 10.40
N CYS A 186 1.49 13.82 10.76
CA CYS A 186 1.25 13.39 12.13
C CYS A 186 2.42 12.54 12.67
N GLU A 187 2.90 11.58 11.88
CA GLU A 187 4.00 10.71 12.28
C GLU A 187 5.30 11.50 12.50
N ASN A 188 5.68 12.36 11.56
CA ASN A 188 6.87 13.19 11.69
C ASN A 188 6.74 14.15 12.88
N PHE A 189 5.61 14.85 13.02
CA PHE A 189 5.37 15.75 14.14
C PHE A 189 5.51 15.04 15.50
N VAL A 190 4.90 13.86 15.65
CA VAL A 190 4.95 13.11 16.91
C VAL A 190 6.35 12.59 17.19
N ASN A 191 7.07 12.11 16.18
CA ASN A 191 8.45 11.65 16.32
C ASN A 191 9.40 12.80 16.68
N ASP A 192 9.33 13.91 15.97
CA ASP A 192 10.15 15.11 16.23
C ASP A 192 9.83 15.68 17.62
N LEU A 193 8.54 15.78 17.97
CA LEU A 193 8.12 16.21 19.31
C LEU A 193 8.69 15.29 20.38
N LYS A 194 8.54 13.97 20.24
CA LYS A 194 8.97 12.98 21.24
C LYS A 194 10.49 12.94 21.41
N ASN A 195 11.23 12.95 20.32
CA ASN A 195 12.69 12.77 20.34
C ASN A 195 13.44 14.07 20.62
N GLU A 196 12.99 15.20 20.07
CA GLU A 196 13.76 16.45 20.09
C GLU A 196 13.21 17.46 21.09
N HIS A 197 11.89 17.54 21.30
CA HIS A 197 11.30 18.68 22.02
C HIS A 197 10.61 18.33 23.36
N LEU A 198 10.18 17.09 23.57
CA LEU A 198 9.31 16.70 24.68
C LEU A 198 9.96 16.94 26.06
N HIS A 199 11.26 16.69 26.16
CA HIS A 199 12.00 16.81 27.42
C HIS A 199 12.02 18.26 27.96
N PHE A 200 12.02 19.28 27.08
CA PHE A 200 12.04 20.69 27.47
C PHE A 200 10.82 21.11 28.28
N PHE A 201 9.65 20.50 28.05
CA PHE A 201 8.42 20.79 28.79
C PHE A 201 8.49 20.46 30.29
N SER A 202 9.48 19.67 30.72
CA SER A 202 9.67 19.35 32.14
C SER A 202 10.32 20.49 32.94
N PHE A 203 11.22 21.25 32.32
CA PHE A 203 12.01 22.27 33.02
C PHE A 203 11.81 23.69 32.48
N ASP A 204 11.59 23.88 31.18
CA ASP A 204 11.42 25.19 30.55
C ASP A 204 9.95 25.48 30.21
N LYS A 205 9.06 25.31 31.19
CA LYS A 205 7.60 25.49 31.02
C LYS A 205 7.14 26.95 31.13
N ILE A 206 6.07 27.30 30.41
CA ILE A 206 5.37 28.58 30.59
C ILE A 206 4.47 28.46 31.82
N LYS A 207 4.64 29.41 32.76
CA LYS A 207 3.89 29.49 34.02
C LYS A 207 3.26 30.86 34.17
N ILE A 208 2.19 30.94 34.95
CA ILE A 208 1.64 32.19 35.46
C ILE A 208 1.52 32.11 36.97
N ILE A 209 1.60 33.25 37.64
CA ILE A 209 1.33 33.33 39.08
C ILE A 209 -0.17 33.56 39.22
N LYS A 210 -0.88 32.65 39.90
CA LYS A 210 -2.28 32.80 40.26
C LYS A 210 -2.38 33.03 41.76
N GLN A 211 -3.34 33.85 42.16
CA GLN A 211 -3.69 34.00 43.57
C GLN A 211 -4.62 32.85 43.97
N LYS A 212 -4.23 32.11 45.00
CA LYS A 212 -4.98 31.01 45.59
C LYS A 212 -5.55 31.50 46.91
N ASN A 213 -6.87 31.57 46.96
CA ASN A 213 -7.60 32.00 48.14
C ASN A 213 -8.06 30.75 48.90
N GLU A 214 -7.50 30.50 50.07
CA GLU A 214 -7.87 29.37 50.93
C GLU A 214 -8.17 29.84 52.36
N ILE A 215 -9.19 29.24 52.98
CA ILE A 215 -9.49 29.49 54.39
C ILE A 215 -8.57 28.61 55.21
N VAL A 216 -7.75 29.23 56.04
CA VAL A 216 -6.74 28.56 56.86
C VAL A 216 -6.86 29.00 58.31
N ASN A 217 -6.41 28.15 59.23
CA ASN A 217 -6.33 28.52 60.64
C ASN A 217 -5.39 29.71 60.81
N TYR A 218 -5.85 30.73 61.51
CA TYR A 218 -5.08 31.96 61.66
C TYR A 218 -3.81 31.71 62.49
N THR A 219 -2.67 32.09 61.94
CA THR A 219 -1.38 32.18 62.65
C THR A 219 -0.70 33.49 62.29
N ALA A 220 0.17 33.99 63.17
CA ALA A 220 0.83 35.29 62.99
C ALA A 220 1.75 35.37 61.76
N GLU A 221 2.04 34.24 61.11
CA GLU A 221 2.93 34.13 59.94
C GLU A 221 2.17 34.22 58.60
N ILE A 222 0.84 34.25 58.63
CA ILE A 222 0.01 34.26 57.42
C ILE A 222 -0.04 35.66 56.82
N ASN A 223 0.10 35.74 55.50
CA ASN A 223 -0.03 36.99 54.76
C ASN A 223 -1.50 37.45 54.73
N ILE A 224 -1.78 38.55 55.42
CA ILE A 224 -3.11 39.16 55.49
C ILE A 224 -3.21 40.23 54.40
N SER A 225 -4.27 40.17 53.60
CA SER A 225 -4.62 41.19 52.62
C SER A 225 -5.90 41.95 53.01
N ASP A 226 -6.25 42.98 52.26
CA ASP A 226 -7.52 43.71 52.45
C ASP A 226 -8.75 42.80 52.23
N GLU A 227 -8.67 41.83 51.32
CA GLU A 227 -9.72 40.84 51.09
C GLU A 227 -9.87 39.89 52.28
N SER A 228 -8.75 39.53 52.91
CA SER A 228 -8.72 38.71 54.12
C SER A 228 -9.48 39.39 55.27
N LEU A 229 -9.28 40.71 55.43
CA LEU A 229 -10.00 41.51 56.41
C LEU A 229 -11.48 41.66 56.07
N PHE A 230 -11.81 41.87 54.79
CA PHE A 230 -13.20 41.96 54.34
C PHE A 230 -13.96 40.65 54.58
N TRP A 231 -13.32 39.51 54.30
CA TRP A 231 -13.89 38.19 54.61
C TRP A 231 -14.12 38.04 56.11
N LEU A 232 -13.16 38.44 56.95
CA LEU A 232 -13.30 38.34 58.41
C LEU A 232 -14.45 39.19 58.96
N ILE A 233 -14.65 40.41 58.43
CA ILE A 233 -15.77 41.29 58.81
C ILE A 233 -17.13 40.64 58.47
N ASN A 234 -17.21 39.90 57.37
CA ASN A 234 -18.43 39.21 56.97
C ASN A 234 -18.65 37.88 57.70
N ASN A 235 -17.61 37.31 58.31
CA ASN A 235 -17.64 36.02 59.00
C ASN A 235 -17.17 36.16 60.46
N LEU A 236 -17.87 36.98 61.24
CA LEU A 236 -17.56 37.26 62.65
C LEU A 236 -17.74 36.04 63.58
N ASP A 237 -18.41 34.99 63.11
CA ASP A 237 -18.59 33.71 63.78
C ASP A 237 -17.28 32.94 63.96
N THR A 238 -16.27 33.25 63.14
CA THR A 238 -14.92 32.68 63.22
C THR A 238 -14.06 33.29 64.34
N LEU A 239 -14.58 34.31 65.03
CA LEU A 239 -13.87 35.00 66.12
C LEU A 239 -14.16 34.34 67.48
N TYR A 240 -13.12 34.13 68.27
CA TYR A 240 -13.24 33.65 69.66
C TYR A 240 -12.80 34.71 70.68
N PRO A 241 -13.40 34.76 71.89
CA PRO A 241 -12.99 35.72 72.92
C PRO A 241 -11.53 35.50 73.33
N SER A 242 -10.73 36.57 73.31
CA SER A 242 -9.31 36.50 73.64
C SER A 242 -8.94 37.38 74.85
N THR A 243 -7.77 37.12 75.43
CA THR A 243 -7.25 37.85 76.59
C THR A 243 -6.40 39.04 76.14
N SER A 244 -6.15 39.99 77.05
CA SER A 244 -5.38 41.21 76.76
C SER A 244 -3.93 40.95 76.31
N TYR A 245 -3.39 39.77 76.59
CA TYR A 245 -2.03 39.35 76.28
C TYR A 245 -1.85 38.77 74.87
N ASP A 246 -2.94 38.56 74.14
CA ASP A 246 -2.88 38.08 72.75
C ASP A 246 -2.41 39.20 71.82
N VAL A 247 -1.39 38.89 71.02
CA VAL A 247 -0.79 39.81 70.05
C VAL A 247 -1.74 40.03 68.87
N ASN A 248 -2.57 39.05 68.55
CA ASN A 248 -3.45 39.04 67.38
C ASN A 248 -4.89 39.48 67.70
N LYS A 249 -5.04 40.25 68.78
CA LYS A 249 -6.35 40.71 69.28
C LYS A 249 -6.98 41.75 68.36
N ILE A 250 -8.28 41.59 68.15
CA ILE A 250 -9.17 42.52 67.46
C ILE A 250 -10.17 43.04 68.50
N ILE A 251 -10.39 44.36 68.48
CA ILE A 251 -11.33 45.02 69.39
C ILE A 251 -12.64 45.28 68.64
N ILE A 252 -13.72 44.64 69.10
CA ILE A 252 -15.08 44.87 68.58
C ILE A 252 -15.96 45.27 69.75
N ASN A 253 -16.59 46.45 69.69
CA ASN A 253 -17.47 46.97 70.75
C ASN A 253 -16.88 46.87 72.16
N ASN A 254 -15.61 47.29 72.33
CA ASN A 254 -14.84 47.20 73.59
C ASN A 254 -14.62 45.78 74.15
N ARG A 255 -14.81 44.73 73.35
CA ARG A 255 -14.48 43.35 73.70
C ARG A 255 -13.33 42.84 72.82
N LEU A 256 -12.51 41.96 73.40
CA LEU A 256 -11.31 41.39 72.78
C LEU A 256 -11.64 40.05 72.14
N PHE A 257 -11.30 39.91 70.86
CA PHE A 257 -11.48 38.69 70.08
C PHE A 257 -10.21 38.34 69.31
N ALA A 258 -10.05 37.09 68.90
CA ALA A 258 -9.02 36.66 67.97
C ALA A 258 -9.66 35.76 66.89
N PRO A 259 -9.16 35.82 65.64
CA PRO A 259 -9.66 34.96 64.55
C PRO A 259 -9.17 33.53 64.73
N LEU A 260 -10.08 32.56 64.56
CA LEU A 260 -9.73 31.14 64.46
C LEU A 260 -9.27 30.79 63.04
N GLU A 261 -9.98 31.32 62.04
CA GLU A 261 -9.74 31.10 60.62
C GLU A 261 -9.65 32.45 59.89
N ILE A 262 -8.87 32.50 58.82
CA ILE A 262 -8.78 33.66 57.94
C ILE A 262 -8.63 33.22 56.49
N LEU A 263 -9.12 34.04 55.56
CA LEU A 263 -8.82 33.89 54.15
C LEU A 263 -7.35 34.27 53.89
N SER A 264 -6.52 33.29 53.53
CA SER A 264 -5.15 33.51 53.08
C SER A 264 -5.10 33.64 51.56
N ASN A 265 -4.27 34.57 51.11
CA ASN A 265 -4.02 34.82 49.69
C ASN A 265 -2.59 34.40 49.38
N GLU A 266 -2.40 33.14 49.01
CA GLU A 266 -1.09 32.62 48.62
C GLU A 266 -0.90 32.74 47.11
N LEU A 267 0.33 33.08 46.70
CA LEU A 267 0.69 33.11 45.28
C LEU A 267 1.21 31.74 44.87
N GLU A 268 0.51 31.08 43.95
CA GLU A 268 0.89 29.78 43.42
C GLU A 268 1.33 29.90 41.94
N GLU A 269 2.39 29.18 41.58
CA GLU A 269 2.78 29.03 40.19
C GLU A 269 1.91 27.99 39.49
N SER A 270 1.11 28.43 38.53
CA SER A 270 0.24 27.57 37.72
C SER A 270 0.77 27.40 36.31
N THR A 271 0.72 26.17 35.79
CA THR A 271 0.96 25.84 34.38
C THR A 271 -0.30 25.95 33.52
N ASP A 272 -1.44 26.26 34.12
CA ASP A 272 -2.70 26.42 33.40
C ASP A 272 -2.71 27.77 32.66
N THR A 273 -2.00 27.78 31.53
CA THR A 273 -1.75 28.93 30.65
C THR A 273 -2.33 28.63 29.27
N ASN A 274 -2.81 29.66 28.56
CA ASN A 274 -3.40 29.48 27.22
C ASN A 274 -2.43 28.74 26.27
N GLU A 275 -1.13 29.01 26.38
CA GLU A 275 -0.09 28.35 25.57
C GLU A 275 -0.06 26.84 25.81
N ASN A 276 -0.13 26.40 27.07
CA ASN A 276 -0.19 24.98 27.41
C ASN A 276 -1.53 24.37 26.98
N GLN A 277 -2.64 25.09 27.14
CA GLN A 277 -3.97 24.63 26.73
C GLN A 277 -4.04 24.41 25.21
N ILE A 278 -3.37 25.24 24.41
CA ILE A 278 -3.25 25.10 22.95
C ILE A 278 -2.49 23.83 22.56
N ILE A 279 -1.39 23.52 23.25
CA ILE A 279 -0.60 22.31 22.96
C ILE A 279 -1.42 21.05 23.22
N HIS A 280 -2.09 21.00 24.38
CA HIS A 280 -2.99 19.89 24.73
C HIS A 280 -4.15 19.80 23.75
N GLY A 281 -4.78 20.93 23.42
CA GLY A 281 -5.84 21.00 22.42
C GLY A 281 -5.41 20.48 21.05
N PHE A 282 -4.19 20.83 20.61
CA PHE A 282 -3.66 20.35 19.33
C PHE A 282 -3.47 18.83 19.30
N LEU A 283 -2.90 18.24 20.36
CA LEU A 283 -2.74 16.77 20.45
C LEU A 283 -4.09 16.05 20.47
N THR A 284 -5.08 16.61 21.19
CA THR A 284 -6.44 16.07 21.20
C THR A 284 -7.09 16.14 19.83
N GLU A 285 -6.89 17.23 19.11
CA GLU A 285 -7.40 17.41 17.75
C GLU A 285 -6.79 16.41 16.76
N LEU A 286 -5.47 16.19 16.82
CA LEU A 286 -4.79 15.17 16.03
C LEU A 286 -5.35 13.78 16.34
N LYS A 287 -5.54 13.46 17.62
CA LYS A 287 -6.12 12.18 18.05
C LYS A 287 -7.55 11.99 17.52
N LEU A 288 -8.41 13.02 17.61
CA LEU A 288 -9.78 12.96 17.10
C LEU A 288 -9.79 12.73 15.58
N PHE A 289 -8.95 13.45 14.85
CA PHE A 289 -8.80 13.27 13.40
C PHE A 289 -8.33 11.86 13.02
N LEU A 290 -7.30 11.33 13.70
CA LEU A 290 -6.78 9.98 13.44
C LEU A 290 -7.83 8.90 13.73
N ASN A 291 -8.64 9.06 14.78
CA ASN A 291 -9.75 8.16 15.07
C ASN A 291 -10.83 8.20 13.97
N GLN A 292 -11.17 9.37 13.44
CA GLN A 292 -12.12 9.47 12.32
C GLN A 292 -11.62 8.74 11.06
N ILE A 293 -10.33 8.86 10.73
CA ILE A 293 -9.74 8.08 9.62
C ILE A 293 -9.76 6.59 9.93
N LYS A 294 -9.41 6.20 11.16
CA LYS A 294 -9.40 4.81 11.60
C LYS A 294 -10.78 4.16 11.41
N ASP A 295 -11.84 4.81 11.87
CA ASP A 295 -13.21 4.33 11.73
C ASP A 295 -13.59 4.17 10.25
N SER A 296 -13.22 5.14 9.41
CA SER A 296 -13.43 5.06 7.97
C SER A 296 -12.69 3.88 7.34
N PHE A 297 -11.44 3.63 7.72
CA PHE A 297 -10.67 2.49 7.21
C PHE A 297 -11.20 1.14 7.71
N GLU A 298 -11.65 1.05 8.95
CA GLU A 298 -12.30 -0.16 9.48
C GLU A 298 -13.61 -0.47 8.75
N GLU A 299 -14.42 0.54 8.43
CA GLU A 299 -15.63 0.39 7.61
C GLU A 299 -15.28 -0.03 6.18
N ASN A 300 -14.27 0.61 5.57
CA ASN A 300 -13.79 0.23 4.23
C ASN A 300 -13.28 -1.21 4.19
N ILE A 301 -12.59 -1.70 5.23
CA ILE A 301 -12.13 -3.09 5.32
C ILE A 301 -13.29 -4.08 5.39
N LYS A 302 -14.34 -3.76 6.16
CA LYS A 302 -15.56 -4.60 6.23
C LYS A 302 -16.26 -4.67 4.88
N ASN A 303 -16.21 -3.59 4.11
CA ASN A 303 -16.81 -3.49 2.78
C ASN A 303 -15.91 -3.98 1.64
N CYS A 304 -14.63 -4.28 1.90
CA CYS A 304 -13.73 -4.81 0.88
C CYS A 304 -14.08 -6.26 0.54
N SER A 305 -14.28 -6.56 -0.75
CA SER A 305 -14.41 -7.94 -1.18
C SER A 305 -13.05 -8.62 -1.09
N LYS A 306 -12.88 -9.59 -0.18
CA LYS A 306 -11.69 -10.47 -0.15
C LYS A 306 -11.57 -11.37 -1.40
N VAL A 307 -12.53 -11.24 -2.31
CA VAL A 307 -12.79 -12.12 -3.43
C VAL A 307 -12.40 -11.48 -4.76
N THR A 308 -12.16 -10.16 -4.86
CA THR A 308 -11.64 -9.55 -6.09
C THR A 308 -10.21 -9.08 -5.89
N PHE A 309 -9.40 -9.05 -6.95
CA PHE A 309 -8.00 -8.55 -6.88
C PHE A 309 -7.94 -7.13 -6.30
N ASP A 310 -8.76 -6.21 -6.81
CA ASP A 310 -8.86 -4.84 -6.30
C ASP A 310 -9.28 -4.81 -4.83
N GLY A 311 -10.23 -5.67 -4.44
CA GLY A 311 -10.68 -5.78 -3.06
C GLY A 311 -9.61 -6.34 -2.11
N ARG A 312 -8.81 -7.31 -2.54
CA ARG A 312 -7.64 -7.82 -1.78
C ARG A 312 -6.56 -6.76 -1.66
N LEU A 313 -6.22 -6.09 -2.74
CA LEU A 313 -5.21 -5.04 -2.77
C LEU A 313 -5.59 -3.88 -1.83
N ASN A 314 -6.84 -3.43 -1.90
CA ASN A 314 -7.39 -2.43 -0.97
C ASN A 314 -7.42 -2.95 0.47
N PHE A 315 -7.77 -4.22 0.70
CA PHE A 315 -7.79 -4.83 2.03
C PHE A 315 -6.41 -4.78 2.72
N TYR A 316 -5.33 -5.20 2.04
CA TYR A 316 -3.98 -5.14 2.65
C TYR A 316 -3.50 -3.70 2.83
N SER A 317 -3.79 -2.81 1.87
CA SER A 317 -3.46 -1.39 1.98
C SER A 317 -4.13 -0.74 3.19
N TYR A 318 -5.44 -0.92 3.37
CA TYR A 318 -6.16 -0.39 4.55
C TYR A 318 -5.69 -1.03 5.85
N LYS A 319 -5.44 -2.35 5.86
CA LYS A 319 -4.93 -3.05 7.05
C LYS A 319 -3.57 -2.49 7.51
N ARG A 320 -2.69 -2.17 6.56
CA ARG A 320 -1.40 -1.53 6.85
C ARG A 320 -1.58 -0.12 7.39
N SER A 321 -2.40 0.68 6.71
CA SER A 321 -2.68 2.06 7.15
C SER A 321 -3.31 2.10 8.55
N LEU A 322 -4.14 1.10 8.90
CA LEU A 322 -4.65 0.93 10.26
C LEU A 322 -3.56 0.64 11.28
N LYS A 323 -2.61 -0.25 10.98
CA LYS A 323 -1.49 -0.54 11.88
C LYS A 323 -0.67 0.73 12.13
N ARG A 324 -0.33 1.46 11.07
CA ARG A 324 0.39 2.73 11.16
C ARG A 324 -0.38 3.78 11.97
N LEU A 325 -1.69 3.89 11.77
CA LEU A 325 -2.56 4.76 12.55
C LEU A 325 -2.54 4.41 14.05
N GLN A 326 -2.57 3.12 14.39
CA GLN A 326 -2.49 2.65 15.77
C GLN A 326 -1.17 3.08 16.41
N ASP A 327 -0.04 2.86 15.73
CA ASP A 327 1.28 3.25 16.21
C ASP A 327 1.37 4.77 16.47
N ILE A 328 0.81 5.62 15.58
CA ILE A 328 0.78 7.08 15.76
C ILE A 328 -0.10 7.46 16.97
N ILE A 329 -1.29 6.85 17.10
CA ILE A 329 -2.22 7.13 18.21
C ILE A 329 -1.58 6.77 19.56
N GLU A 330 -0.90 5.63 19.65
CA GLU A 330 -0.19 5.19 20.86
C GLU A 330 0.88 6.21 21.26
N ASN A 331 1.70 6.66 20.30
CA ASN A 331 2.72 7.68 20.56
C ASN A 331 2.11 9.03 21.01
N ILE A 332 0.98 9.45 20.45
CA ILE A 332 0.27 10.67 20.91
C ILE A 332 -0.20 10.51 22.36
N ILE A 333 -0.69 9.32 22.75
CA ILE A 333 -1.13 9.05 24.12
C ILE A 333 0.06 9.14 25.09
N GLU A 334 1.22 8.58 24.74
CA GLU A 334 2.43 8.69 25.54
C GLU A 334 2.89 10.14 25.72
N VAL A 335 2.93 10.92 24.63
CA VAL A 335 3.27 12.34 24.67
C VAL A 335 2.29 13.10 25.55
N LYS A 336 0.98 12.85 25.39
CA LYS A 336 -0.05 13.52 26.21
C LYS A 336 0.10 13.21 27.69
N PHE A 337 0.33 11.94 28.04
CA PHE A 337 0.58 11.54 29.43
C PHE A 337 1.80 12.25 30.04
N TYR A 338 2.86 12.44 29.24
CA TYR A 338 4.02 13.21 29.66
C TYR A 338 3.66 14.68 29.93
N LEU A 339 2.92 15.32 29.02
CA LEU A 339 2.51 16.72 29.19
C LEU A 339 1.56 16.91 30.37
N ASP A 340 0.61 15.99 30.60
CA ASP A 340 -0.31 16.02 31.76
C ASP A 340 0.46 16.00 33.08
N ARG A 341 1.60 15.30 33.12
CA ARG A 341 2.47 15.23 34.30
C ARG A 341 3.24 16.53 34.57
N TYR A 342 3.73 17.22 33.52
CA TYR A 342 4.67 18.34 33.68
C TYR A 342 4.07 19.73 33.48
N ILE A 343 3.07 19.83 32.60
CA ILE A 343 2.29 21.04 32.27
C ILE A 343 0.78 20.76 32.33
N PRO A 344 0.23 20.40 33.50
CA PRO A 344 -1.20 20.17 33.66
C PRO A 344 -1.99 21.45 33.33
N VAL A 345 -3.12 21.27 32.65
CA VAL A 345 -4.06 22.32 32.26
C VAL A 345 -5.47 21.96 32.66
N THR A 346 -6.30 22.98 32.92
CA THR A 346 -7.69 22.76 33.37
C THR A 346 -8.62 22.51 32.18
N ASN A 347 -8.37 23.21 31.07
CA ASN A 347 -9.15 23.11 29.83
C ASN A 347 -8.22 22.96 28.62
N GLU A 348 -8.71 22.32 27.56
CA GLU A 348 -8.02 22.21 26.28
C GLU A 348 -8.73 23.12 25.28
N THR A 349 -7.97 23.95 24.57
CA THR A 349 -8.57 24.86 23.57
C THR A 349 -7.69 24.93 22.32
N LEU A 350 -8.31 25.25 21.19
CA LEU A 350 -7.63 25.65 19.96
C LEU A 350 -7.82 27.14 19.69
N ASP A 351 -8.42 27.87 20.62
CA ASP A 351 -8.69 29.29 20.49
C ASP A 351 -7.36 30.05 20.52
N PHE A 352 -7.08 30.66 19.38
CA PHE A 352 -5.80 31.28 19.13
C PHE A 352 -5.68 32.62 19.84
N ILE A 353 -4.67 32.75 20.68
CA ILE A 353 -4.23 34.02 21.26
C ILE A 353 -2.77 34.17 20.91
N ASN A 354 -2.45 35.16 20.07
CA ASN A 354 -1.05 35.46 19.73
C ASN A 354 -0.35 36.00 20.98
N THR A 355 0.46 35.17 21.63
CA THR A 355 1.28 35.59 22.77
C THR A 355 2.75 35.50 22.40
N ASN A 356 3.49 36.60 22.63
CA ASN A 356 4.94 36.65 22.44
C ASN A 356 5.71 35.60 23.29
N LYS A 357 5.02 34.94 24.24
CA LYS A 357 5.57 33.87 25.09
C LYS A 357 5.79 32.56 24.34
N ILE A 358 5.04 32.30 23.26
CA ILE A 358 5.25 31.11 22.43
C ILE A 358 6.53 31.25 21.62
N GLU A 359 6.78 32.44 21.08
CA GLU A 359 7.95 32.73 20.25
C GLU A 359 9.27 32.71 21.04
N SER A 360 9.20 32.96 22.35
CA SER A 360 10.40 33.00 23.20
C SER A 360 10.97 31.63 23.53
N LYS A 361 10.21 30.54 23.34
CA LYS A 361 10.64 29.17 23.65
C LYS A 361 10.59 28.28 22.42
N GLU A 362 11.71 27.63 22.10
CA GLU A 362 11.86 26.85 20.86
C GLU A 362 10.84 25.70 20.74
N HIS A 363 10.67 24.91 21.81
CA HIS A 363 9.75 23.77 21.82
C HIS A 363 8.27 24.17 21.74
N TYR A 364 7.89 25.33 22.29
CA TYR A 364 6.54 25.89 22.09
C TYR A 364 6.36 26.40 20.66
N ASN A 365 7.34 27.12 20.13
CA ASN A 365 7.33 27.63 18.76
C ASN A 365 7.27 26.50 17.73
N PHE A 366 7.96 25.38 17.96
CA PHE A 366 7.88 24.18 17.12
C PHE A 366 6.44 23.65 17.01
N VAL A 367 5.80 23.38 18.17
CA VAL A 367 4.42 22.87 18.21
C VAL A 367 3.48 23.87 17.54
N TYR A 368 3.67 25.15 17.81
CA TYR A 368 2.85 26.21 17.26
C TYR A 368 2.96 26.36 15.74
N LYS A 369 4.18 26.33 15.17
CA LYS A 369 4.39 26.31 13.72
C LYS A 369 3.68 25.13 13.07
N LYS A 370 3.76 23.95 13.70
CA LYS A 370 3.09 22.73 13.22
C LYS A 370 1.58 22.80 13.35
N LEU A 371 1.03 23.41 14.39
CA LEU A 371 -0.40 23.70 14.51
C LEU A 371 -0.89 24.62 13.39
N ILE A 372 -0.16 25.68 13.06
CA ILE A 372 -0.53 26.59 11.96
C ILE A 372 -0.49 25.84 10.63
N GLU A 373 0.58 25.08 10.38
CA GLU A 373 0.70 24.22 9.20
C GLU A 373 -0.51 23.29 9.10
N TRP A 374 -0.87 22.61 10.19
CA TRP A 374 -2.04 21.74 10.27
C TRP A 374 -3.36 22.45 9.94
N LEU A 375 -3.65 23.58 10.56
CA LEU A 375 -4.91 24.31 10.38
C LEU A 375 -5.07 24.81 8.93
N LEU A 376 -3.99 25.21 8.27
CA LEU A 376 -4.00 25.63 6.87
C LEU A 376 -4.35 24.48 5.91
N TYR A 377 -3.82 23.27 6.17
CA TYR A 377 -3.95 22.15 5.23
C TYR A 377 -5.10 21.18 5.56
N LYS A 378 -5.63 21.19 6.79
CA LYS A 378 -6.72 20.29 7.22
C LYS A 378 -7.99 20.45 6.36
N ASN A 379 -8.47 21.69 6.18
CA ASN A 379 -9.78 21.98 5.59
C ASN A 379 -9.84 22.01 4.06
N ALA A 380 -8.73 21.76 3.37
CA ALA A 380 -8.75 21.78 1.91
C ALA A 380 -9.65 20.66 1.35
N THR A 381 -10.55 21.01 0.42
CA THR A 381 -11.62 20.15 -0.13
C THR A 381 -11.10 19.21 -1.21
N TYR A 382 -11.43 17.90 -1.12
CA TYR A 382 -11.00 16.93 -2.13
C TYR A 382 -12.02 15.81 -2.43
N SER A 383 -11.95 15.37 -3.69
CA SER A 383 -12.82 14.39 -4.37
C SER A 383 -12.67 12.95 -3.84
N LYS A 384 -13.71 12.12 -4.02
CA LYS A 384 -13.81 10.73 -3.55
C LYS A 384 -13.20 9.67 -4.49
N ASP A 385 -12.26 10.05 -5.36
CA ASP A 385 -11.64 9.06 -6.26
C ASP A 385 -10.40 8.44 -5.62
N LYS A 386 -10.62 7.23 -5.07
CA LYS A 386 -9.57 6.25 -4.80
C LYS A 386 -8.89 5.93 -6.13
N LYS A 387 -7.57 5.81 -6.16
CA LYS A 387 -6.86 4.79 -6.94
C LYS A 387 -5.34 4.96 -6.76
N LEU A 388 -4.85 4.61 -5.57
CA LEU A 388 -3.44 4.26 -5.35
C LEU A 388 -2.89 3.26 -6.40
N PHE A 389 -3.78 2.47 -7.01
CA PHE A 389 -3.47 1.41 -7.98
C PHE A 389 -4.13 1.61 -9.36
N LYS A 390 -4.38 2.86 -9.80
CA LYS A 390 -4.98 3.12 -11.13
C LYS A 390 -4.16 2.42 -12.23
N GLY A 391 -4.82 1.58 -13.02
CA GLY A 391 -4.21 0.86 -14.14
C GLY A 391 -3.47 -0.43 -13.77
N ILE A 392 -3.53 -0.90 -12.51
CA ILE A 392 -3.07 -2.24 -12.13
C ILE A 392 -4.30 -3.13 -12.00
N ASN A 393 -4.60 -3.89 -13.05
CA ASN A 393 -5.75 -4.79 -13.07
C ASN A 393 -5.32 -6.25 -12.93
N ARG A 394 -4.00 -6.51 -12.96
CA ARG A 394 -3.40 -7.85 -13.02
C ARG A 394 -2.18 -7.97 -12.12
N MET A 395 -1.93 -9.18 -11.64
CA MET A 395 -0.76 -9.50 -10.82
C MET A 395 0.56 -9.28 -11.58
N ASP A 396 0.61 -9.63 -12.87
CA ASP A 396 1.79 -9.43 -13.71
C ASP A 396 2.21 -7.96 -13.75
N GLN A 397 1.26 -7.04 -13.93
CA GLN A 397 1.49 -5.59 -13.94
C GLN A 397 1.96 -5.06 -12.58
N LEU A 398 1.41 -5.62 -11.48
CA LEU A 398 1.84 -5.27 -10.13
C LEU A 398 3.31 -5.70 -9.93
N PHE A 399 3.66 -6.91 -10.37
CA PHE A 399 5.01 -7.45 -10.28
C PHE A 399 6.01 -6.70 -11.17
N GLU A 400 5.64 -6.36 -12.41
CA GLU A 400 6.45 -5.53 -13.32
C GLU A 400 6.79 -4.17 -12.68
N LYS A 401 5.79 -3.50 -12.09
CA LYS A 401 6.00 -2.22 -11.37
C LYS A 401 6.88 -2.40 -10.14
N ALA A 402 6.75 -3.50 -9.40
CA ALA A 402 7.63 -3.81 -8.27
C ALA A 402 9.08 -4.04 -8.73
N CYS A 403 9.28 -4.80 -9.81
CA CYS A 403 10.58 -5.04 -10.42
C CYS A 403 11.25 -3.75 -10.89
N PHE A 404 10.48 -2.83 -11.47
CA PHE A 404 10.98 -1.52 -11.87
C PHE A 404 11.62 -0.76 -10.69
N TYR A 405 10.92 -0.68 -9.56
CA TYR A 405 11.47 -0.02 -8.36
C TYR A 405 12.65 -0.80 -7.77
N LYS A 406 12.66 -2.14 -7.84
CA LYS A 406 13.79 -2.95 -7.41
C LYS A 406 15.04 -2.70 -8.24
N LEU A 407 14.90 -2.52 -9.56
CA LEU A 407 16.01 -2.13 -10.41
C LEU A 407 16.58 -0.77 -10.00
N ILE A 408 15.72 0.23 -9.77
CA ILE A 408 16.16 1.56 -9.31
C ILE A 408 16.89 1.46 -7.96
N ASP A 409 16.34 0.72 -6.99
CA ASP A 409 16.98 0.47 -5.70
C ASP A 409 18.36 -0.19 -5.85
N SER A 410 18.49 -1.12 -6.79
CA SER A 410 19.77 -1.80 -7.05
C SER A 410 20.85 -0.79 -7.47
N PHE A 411 20.50 0.16 -8.34
CA PHE A 411 21.40 1.25 -8.71
C PHE A 411 21.68 2.20 -7.53
N ILE A 412 20.68 2.54 -6.72
CA ILE A 412 20.87 3.38 -5.53
C ILE A 412 21.82 2.71 -4.52
N ASN A 413 21.69 1.40 -4.31
CA ASN A 413 22.60 0.64 -3.44
C ASN A 413 24.03 0.59 -4.00
N LEU A 414 24.19 0.68 -5.31
CA LEU A 414 25.47 0.86 -5.99
C LEU A 414 25.93 2.33 -6.02
N GLU A 415 25.35 3.20 -5.19
CA GLU A 415 25.64 4.64 -5.04
C GLU A 415 25.33 5.50 -6.28
N TYR A 416 24.37 5.09 -7.11
CA TYR A 416 23.83 5.96 -8.17
C TYR A 416 22.71 6.85 -7.65
N GLU A 417 22.60 8.05 -8.22
CA GLU A 417 21.44 8.90 -8.07
C GLU A 417 20.46 8.66 -9.23
N ALA A 418 19.15 8.77 -8.95
CA ALA A 418 18.08 8.52 -9.91
C ALA A 418 17.22 9.78 -10.13
N GLU A 419 17.04 10.16 -11.39
CA GLU A 419 16.24 11.31 -11.81
C GLU A 419 15.18 10.87 -12.84
N GLU A 420 13.92 11.21 -12.61
CA GLU A 420 12.83 10.92 -13.54
C GLU A 420 12.84 11.89 -14.73
N ILE A 421 12.84 11.36 -15.95
CA ILE A 421 12.84 12.18 -17.18
C ILE A 421 11.43 12.31 -17.78
N SER A 422 10.67 11.21 -17.83
CA SER A 422 9.38 11.18 -18.51
C SER A 422 8.42 10.13 -17.94
N ARG A 423 7.13 10.30 -18.27
CA ARG A 423 6.01 9.45 -17.85
C ARG A 423 5.22 8.89 -19.03
N ASN A 424 4.57 7.75 -18.80
CA ASN A 424 3.52 7.20 -19.66
C ASN A 424 2.20 7.96 -19.50
N GLU A 425 1.22 7.65 -20.36
CA GLU A 425 -0.13 8.22 -20.35
C GLU A 425 -0.84 8.02 -18.99
N ASP A 426 -0.55 6.92 -18.30
CA ASP A 426 -1.08 6.60 -16.96
C ASP A 426 -0.36 7.36 -15.83
N GLY A 427 0.60 8.23 -16.15
CA GLY A 427 1.39 9.01 -15.18
C GLY A 427 2.51 8.24 -14.50
N PHE A 428 2.77 6.97 -14.88
CA PHE A 428 3.87 6.15 -14.35
C PHE A 428 5.21 6.49 -15.04
N PRO A 429 6.35 6.54 -14.33
CA PRO A 429 7.66 6.81 -14.94
C PRO A 429 8.01 5.80 -16.03
N ASN A 430 8.48 6.28 -17.18
CA ASN A 430 8.89 5.42 -18.29
C ASN A 430 10.37 5.54 -18.65
N LYS A 431 11.04 6.59 -18.17
CA LYS A 431 12.48 6.80 -18.35
C LYS A 431 13.10 7.42 -17.11
N ILE A 432 14.12 6.76 -16.57
CA ILE A 432 14.92 7.21 -15.43
C ILE A 432 16.37 7.39 -15.88
N LYS A 433 16.97 8.50 -15.48
CA LYS A 433 18.41 8.74 -15.59
C LYS A 433 19.08 8.27 -14.31
N LEU A 434 20.10 7.44 -14.45
CA LEU A 434 20.90 6.90 -13.36
C LEU A 434 22.32 7.45 -13.51
N PHE A 435 22.82 8.19 -12.52
CA PHE A 435 24.14 8.82 -12.64
C PHE A 435 25.01 8.65 -11.39
N LYS A 436 26.31 8.44 -11.61
CA LYS A 436 27.32 8.28 -10.55
C LYS A 436 28.67 8.77 -11.05
N LYS A 437 29.31 9.70 -10.32
CA LYS A 437 30.69 10.16 -10.59
C LYS A 437 30.95 10.52 -12.07
N GLY A 438 29.97 11.11 -12.76
CA GLY A 438 30.05 11.51 -14.16
C GLY A 438 29.55 10.48 -15.18
N ILE A 439 29.38 9.22 -14.78
CA ILE A 439 28.83 8.13 -15.60
C ILE A 439 27.30 8.26 -15.63
N VAL A 440 26.70 8.12 -16.82
CA VAL A 440 25.23 8.21 -17.00
C VAL A 440 24.68 6.97 -17.71
N HIS A 441 23.65 6.37 -17.13
CA HIS A 441 22.87 5.28 -17.69
C HIS A 441 21.39 5.67 -17.75
N TYR A 442 20.62 4.96 -18.58
CA TYR A 442 19.18 5.16 -18.68
C TYR A 442 18.43 3.85 -18.48
N LEU A 443 17.45 3.86 -17.59
CA LEU A 443 16.50 2.77 -17.42
C LEU A 443 15.17 3.15 -18.10
N TYR A 444 14.69 2.30 -19.00
CA TYR A 444 13.44 2.45 -19.73
C TYR A 444 12.44 1.39 -19.26
N PHE A 445 11.17 1.77 -19.07
CA PHE A 445 10.06 0.89 -18.73
C PHE A 445 9.06 0.80 -19.88
N GLU A 446 8.70 -0.41 -20.30
CA GLU A 446 7.79 -0.73 -21.43
C GLU A 446 8.09 0.04 -22.73
N THR A 447 9.34 0.48 -22.89
CA THR A 447 9.80 1.31 -23.99
C THR A 447 11.24 0.96 -24.31
N ILE A 448 11.64 1.22 -25.56
CA ILE A 448 13.01 1.05 -26.02
C ILE A 448 13.64 2.42 -26.32
N PRO A 449 14.97 2.57 -26.13
CA PRO A 449 15.70 3.78 -26.51
C PRO A 449 15.39 4.24 -27.94
N ASN A 450 15.36 5.55 -28.17
CA ASN A 450 15.01 6.13 -29.48
C ASN A 450 15.94 5.69 -30.62
N LYS A 451 17.15 5.20 -30.33
CA LYS A 451 18.10 4.65 -31.31
C LYS A 451 17.79 3.20 -31.73
N LEU A 452 16.96 2.48 -30.96
CA LEU A 452 16.55 1.11 -31.25
C LEU A 452 15.18 1.06 -31.94
N THR A 453 14.95 -0.02 -32.68
CA THR A 453 13.67 -0.34 -33.33
C THR A 453 13.43 -1.85 -33.36
N THR A 454 12.18 -2.23 -33.55
CA THR A 454 11.83 -3.60 -33.93
C THR A 454 12.25 -3.85 -35.37
N VAL A 455 13.05 -4.90 -35.60
CA VAL A 455 13.54 -5.32 -36.93
C VAL A 455 12.84 -6.57 -37.47
N ARG A 456 11.94 -7.17 -36.67
CA ARG A 456 11.19 -8.37 -37.05
C ARG A 456 10.04 -8.05 -38.01
N ASN A 457 9.90 -8.85 -39.08
CA ASN A 457 8.80 -8.76 -40.03
C ASN A 457 7.45 -9.13 -39.39
N ASN A 458 6.39 -8.37 -39.70
CA ASN A 458 4.98 -8.61 -39.32
C ASN A 458 4.70 -8.74 -37.81
N SER A 459 5.53 -8.15 -36.95
CA SER A 459 5.23 -8.04 -35.51
C SER A 459 4.97 -6.58 -35.12
N GLY A 460 4.03 -6.36 -34.20
CA GLY A 460 3.87 -5.06 -33.54
C GLY A 460 5.16 -4.61 -32.86
N LYS A 461 5.22 -3.33 -32.47
CA LYS A 461 6.40 -2.76 -31.79
C LYS A 461 6.74 -3.58 -30.54
N LEU A 462 7.94 -4.16 -30.52
CA LEU A 462 8.47 -4.88 -29.37
C LEU A 462 8.81 -3.90 -28.27
N LYS A 463 8.38 -4.24 -27.05
CA LYS A 463 8.58 -3.48 -25.83
C LYS A 463 8.94 -4.48 -24.74
N PRO A 464 10.23 -4.65 -24.42
CA PRO A 464 10.64 -5.34 -23.20
C PRO A 464 10.09 -4.58 -21.99
N ASP A 465 9.92 -5.28 -20.87
CA ASP A 465 9.45 -4.64 -19.63
C ASP A 465 10.48 -3.62 -19.15
N PHE A 466 11.77 -3.97 -19.22
CA PHE A 466 12.87 -3.05 -18.93
C PHE A 466 13.99 -3.11 -19.96
N THR A 467 14.54 -1.95 -20.27
CA THR A 467 15.80 -1.84 -21.03
C THR A 467 16.73 -0.89 -20.30
N ILE A 468 17.97 -1.31 -20.06
CA ILE A 468 19.02 -0.45 -19.51
C ILE A 468 19.98 -0.11 -20.65
N GLU A 469 20.16 1.18 -20.88
CA GLU A 469 21.16 1.72 -21.79
C GLU A 469 22.37 2.20 -20.98
N LEU A 470 23.53 1.60 -21.25
CA LEU A 470 24.79 1.96 -20.62
C LEU A 470 25.47 3.11 -21.36
N GLU A 471 26.38 3.81 -20.67
CA GLU A 471 27.11 4.97 -21.22
C GLU A 471 27.94 4.57 -22.45
N ASN A 472 28.54 3.39 -22.43
CA ASN A 472 29.32 2.81 -23.53
C ASN A 472 28.45 2.36 -24.73
N GLY A 473 27.14 2.61 -24.70
CA GLY A 473 26.21 2.28 -25.78
C GLY A 473 25.78 0.82 -25.84
N LYS A 474 26.20 -0.01 -24.88
CA LYS A 474 25.70 -1.39 -24.72
C LYS A 474 24.35 -1.42 -24.01
N PHE A 475 23.63 -2.54 -24.12
CA PHE A 475 22.27 -2.66 -23.58
C PHE A 475 22.08 -3.90 -22.71
N ILE A 476 21.28 -3.79 -21.67
CA ILE A 476 20.79 -4.92 -20.88
C ILE A 476 19.28 -4.95 -21.04
N ILE A 477 18.74 -6.10 -21.44
CA ILE A 477 17.30 -6.31 -21.59
C ILE A 477 16.83 -7.15 -20.42
N ILE A 478 15.76 -6.72 -19.75
CA ILE A 478 15.18 -7.43 -18.62
C ILE A 478 13.68 -7.55 -18.83
N ASP A 479 13.13 -8.73 -18.58
CA ASP A 479 11.71 -9.02 -18.73
C ASP A 479 11.20 -9.64 -17.42
N ALA A 480 10.11 -9.10 -16.88
CA ALA A 480 9.50 -9.60 -15.65
C ALA A 480 8.45 -10.65 -16.00
N LYS A 481 8.63 -11.86 -15.48
CA LYS A 481 7.69 -12.97 -15.65
C LYS A 481 7.19 -13.45 -14.32
N TYR A 482 5.89 -13.31 -14.11
CA TYR A 482 5.19 -13.89 -12.97
C TYR A 482 4.94 -15.39 -13.17
N LYS A 483 6.03 -16.18 -13.15
CA LYS A 483 6.04 -17.63 -13.41
C LYS A 483 7.07 -18.32 -12.53
N LYS A 484 6.94 -19.64 -12.37
CA LYS A 484 7.95 -20.48 -11.74
C LYS A 484 9.15 -20.69 -12.65
N LEU A 485 10.33 -20.84 -12.05
CA LEU A 485 11.63 -21.00 -12.72
C LEU A 485 11.63 -22.11 -13.81
N ASP A 486 11.08 -23.28 -13.51
CA ASP A 486 11.01 -24.40 -14.47
C ASP A 486 10.31 -24.04 -15.80
N ILE A 487 9.29 -23.19 -15.72
CA ILE A 487 8.53 -22.73 -16.90
C ILE A 487 9.39 -21.74 -17.69
N ILE A 488 10.08 -20.84 -16.99
CA ILE A 488 10.93 -19.81 -17.58
C ILE A 488 12.08 -20.47 -18.37
N ASN A 489 12.77 -21.41 -17.74
CA ASN A 489 13.90 -22.12 -18.35
C ASN A 489 13.49 -22.89 -19.60
N ARG A 490 12.31 -23.53 -19.57
CA ARG A 490 11.85 -24.39 -20.66
C ARG A 490 11.27 -23.62 -21.85
N PHE A 491 10.59 -22.50 -21.61
CA PHE A 491 9.78 -21.83 -22.64
C PHE A 491 10.16 -20.38 -22.88
N ASP A 492 10.53 -19.62 -21.84
CA ASP A 492 10.74 -18.18 -21.97
C ASP A 492 12.14 -17.85 -22.50
N TYR A 493 13.22 -18.57 -22.13
CA TYR A 493 14.55 -18.27 -22.68
C TYR A 493 14.61 -18.31 -24.23
N PRO A 494 14.12 -19.36 -24.92
CA PRO A 494 14.17 -19.40 -26.38
C PRO A 494 13.30 -18.30 -27.01
N ASP A 495 12.10 -18.06 -26.46
CA ASP A 495 11.18 -17.06 -26.99
C ASP A 495 11.74 -15.64 -26.83
N LEU A 496 12.20 -15.28 -25.63
CA LEU A 496 12.73 -13.95 -25.33
C LEU A 496 14.06 -13.69 -26.06
N THR A 497 14.89 -14.70 -26.25
CA THR A 497 16.12 -14.60 -27.05
C THR A 497 15.81 -14.21 -28.49
N LEU A 498 14.89 -14.94 -29.15
CA LEU A 498 14.48 -14.62 -30.52
C LEU A 498 13.72 -13.30 -30.59
N LYS A 499 12.89 -13.01 -29.59
CA LYS A 499 12.08 -11.80 -29.54
C LYS A 499 12.94 -10.56 -29.35
N TYR A 500 13.86 -10.53 -28.40
CA TYR A 500 14.56 -9.30 -28.03
C TYR A 500 15.99 -9.22 -28.57
N LEU A 501 16.80 -10.29 -28.45
CA LEU A 501 18.19 -10.24 -28.92
C LEU A 501 18.27 -10.19 -30.45
N HIS A 502 17.34 -10.84 -31.16
CA HIS A 502 17.27 -10.80 -32.62
C HIS A 502 16.18 -9.88 -33.18
N GLY A 503 15.11 -9.61 -32.42
CA GLY A 503 13.99 -8.80 -32.90
C GLY A 503 14.13 -7.30 -32.65
N ILE A 504 15.08 -6.87 -31.81
CA ILE A 504 15.44 -5.46 -31.59
C ILE A 504 16.79 -5.18 -32.25
N GLY A 505 16.89 -4.05 -32.95
CA GLY A 505 18.13 -3.62 -33.58
C GLY A 505 18.24 -2.10 -33.67
N ASN A 506 19.39 -1.61 -34.12
CA ASN A 506 19.59 -0.18 -34.33
C ASN A 506 18.73 0.34 -35.49
N LYS A 507 18.13 1.52 -35.33
CA LYS A 507 17.35 2.19 -36.38
C LYS A 507 18.16 2.46 -37.65
N SER A 508 19.45 2.74 -37.49
CA SER A 508 20.38 2.95 -38.60
C SER A 508 20.84 1.66 -39.27
N GLY A 509 20.40 0.48 -38.78
CA GLY A 509 21.02 -0.79 -39.08
C GLY A 509 22.37 -0.99 -38.37
N GLY A 510 22.97 -2.16 -38.55
CA GLY A 510 24.27 -2.52 -37.96
C GLY A 510 24.18 -3.38 -36.69
N PHE A 511 25.31 -3.56 -36.02
CA PHE A 511 25.45 -4.44 -34.86
C PHE A 511 24.70 -3.88 -33.64
N PHE A 512 23.76 -4.66 -33.12
CA PHE A 512 23.15 -4.44 -31.82
C PHE A 512 24.01 -5.16 -30.77
N ASN A 513 24.43 -4.45 -29.71
CA ASN A 513 25.38 -4.95 -28.71
C ASN A 513 24.70 -5.18 -27.34
N PRO A 514 23.88 -6.23 -27.19
CA PRO A 514 23.33 -6.60 -25.90
C PRO A 514 24.39 -7.27 -25.02
N LEU A 515 24.51 -6.83 -23.76
CA LEU A 515 25.32 -7.49 -22.73
C LEU A 515 24.56 -8.62 -22.04
N GLY A 516 23.24 -8.51 -21.94
CA GLY A 516 22.47 -9.58 -21.31
C GLY A 516 20.98 -9.50 -21.52
N LEU A 517 20.34 -10.66 -21.33
CA LEU A 517 18.91 -10.88 -21.31
C LEU A 517 18.57 -11.61 -20.01
N PHE A 518 17.89 -10.91 -19.10
CA PHE A 518 17.53 -11.46 -17.80
C PHE A 518 16.02 -11.55 -17.63
N VAL A 519 15.56 -12.62 -16.98
CA VAL A 519 14.16 -12.78 -16.57
C VAL A 519 14.05 -12.58 -15.07
N LEU A 520 13.26 -11.59 -14.63
CA LEU A 520 12.93 -11.41 -13.22
C LEU A 520 11.69 -12.23 -12.90
N TYR A 521 11.71 -13.01 -11.82
CA TYR A 521 10.57 -13.82 -11.40
C TYR A 521 10.39 -13.79 -9.88
N PRO A 522 9.17 -14.02 -9.35
CA PRO A 522 8.96 -14.08 -7.92
C PRO A 522 9.66 -15.29 -7.30
N GLY A 523 10.49 -15.07 -6.27
CA GLY A 523 11.17 -16.14 -5.54
C GLY A 523 11.13 -15.91 -4.03
N ILE A 524 10.88 -16.97 -3.26
CA ILE A 524 10.96 -16.94 -1.78
C ILE A 524 12.40 -16.63 -1.35
N GLU A 525 13.38 -17.18 -2.07
CA GLU A 525 14.80 -16.94 -1.86
C GLU A 525 15.38 -16.28 -3.11
N ASP A 526 16.30 -15.34 -2.88
CA ASP A 526 17.13 -14.78 -3.95
C ASP A 526 17.88 -15.93 -4.62
N SER A 527 17.58 -16.16 -5.89
CA SER A 527 18.17 -17.22 -6.69
C SER A 527 18.60 -16.65 -8.04
N ILE A 528 19.66 -17.20 -8.60
CA ILE A 528 20.11 -16.86 -9.94
C ILE A 528 20.42 -18.15 -10.70
N GLU A 529 19.93 -18.25 -11.93
CA GLU A 529 20.21 -19.36 -12.80
C GLU A 529 20.56 -18.84 -14.19
N PHE A 530 21.68 -19.29 -14.72
CA PHE A 530 22.15 -18.93 -16.05
C PHE A 530 21.84 -20.03 -17.05
N TYR A 531 21.58 -19.64 -18.30
CA TYR A 531 21.48 -20.56 -19.42
C TYR A 531 22.86 -21.15 -19.77
N GLN A 532 23.91 -20.35 -19.64
CA GLN A 532 25.30 -20.78 -19.83
C GLN A 532 25.73 -21.77 -18.74
N ASN A 533 26.65 -22.67 -19.09
CA ASN A 533 27.34 -23.51 -18.09
C ASN A 533 28.11 -22.63 -17.10
N LYS A 534 28.33 -23.12 -15.88
CA LYS A 534 29.03 -22.40 -14.80
C LYS A 534 30.43 -21.86 -15.16
N GLU A 535 31.09 -22.46 -16.16
CA GLU A 535 32.40 -22.01 -16.64
C GLU A 535 32.32 -20.74 -17.50
N TYR A 536 31.12 -20.38 -17.98
CA TYR A 536 30.87 -19.31 -18.95
C TYR A 536 29.74 -18.38 -18.53
N ASP A 537 29.18 -18.55 -17.34
CA ASP A 537 28.13 -17.69 -16.82
C ASP A 537 28.69 -16.31 -16.41
N LEU A 538 27.80 -15.38 -16.04
CA LEU A 538 28.20 -14.02 -15.63
C LEU A 538 29.14 -14.02 -14.41
N ASP A 539 29.07 -15.06 -13.59
CA ASP A 539 29.82 -15.16 -12.36
C ASP A 539 31.18 -15.85 -12.51
N SER A 540 31.42 -16.48 -13.65
CA SER A 540 32.65 -17.18 -14.01
C SER A 540 33.83 -16.25 -14.32
N ASP A 541 35.03 -16.84 -14.39
CA ASP A 541 36.24 -16.15 -14.85
C ASP A 541 36.23 -15.89 -16.38
N ASN A 542 35.35 -16.57 -17.14
CA ASN A 542 35.27 -16.49 -18.59
C ASN A 542 33.84 -16.24 -19.09
N PRO A 543 33.19 -15.13 -18.68
CA PRO A 543 31.78 -14.89 -18.99
C PRO A 543 31.54 -14.72 -20.49
N VAL A 544 30.47 -15.34 -20.99
CA VAL A 544 30.03 -15.21 -22.39
C VAL A 544 28.88 -14.22 -22.51
N TYR A 545 29.00 -13.28 -23.45
CA TYR A 545 27.98 -12.27 -23.74
C TYR A 545 27.27 -12.54 -25.09
N PRO A 546 25.95 -12.27 -25.19
CA PRO A 546 25.08 -11.80 -24.12
C PRO A 546 24.84 -12.88 -23.04
N SER A 547 24.92 -12.48 -21.77
CA SER A 547 24.59 -13.38 -20.65
C SER A 547 23.07 -13.58 -20.60
N ILE A 548 22.62 -14.82 -20.46
CA ILE A 548 21.19 -15.14 -20.42
C ILE A 548 20.92 -15.84 -19.10
N GLY A 549 19.94 -15.34 -18.34
CA GLY A 549 19.61 -15.96 -17.07
C GLY A 549 18.30 -15.48 -16.49
N SER A 550 18.02 -15.96 -15.29
CA SER A 550 16.85 -15.59 -14.50
C SER A 550 17.27 -15.27 -13.09
N ILE A 551 16.61 -14.28 -12.50
CA ILE A 551 16.89 -13.80 -11.14
C ILE A 551 15.57 -13.83 -10.37
N GLY A 552 15.53 -14.66 -9.33
CA GLY A 552 14.45 -14.73 -8.37
C GLY A 552 14.51 -13.54 -7.42
N LEU A 553 13.39 -12.82 -7.30
CA LEU A 553 13.29 -11.64 -6.46
C LEU A 553 12.44 -11.91 -5.22
N ASN A 554 13.03 -11.63 -4.06
CA ASN A 554 12.32 -11.44 -2.80
C ASN A 554 12.10 -9.93 -2.53
N PHE A 555 10.86 -9.55 -2.20
CA PHE A 555 10.49 -8.14 -1.93
C PHE A 555 10.57 -7.72 -0.45
N GLU A 556 10.76 -8.66 0.47
CA GLU A 556 10.99 -8.38 1.90
C GLU A 556 12.44 -7.96 2.16
N ASN A 557 13.39 -8.57 1.45
CA ASN A 557 14.82 -8.39 1.66
C ASN A 557 15.49 -7.56 0.55
N GLU A 558 16.73 -7.13 0.82
CA GLU A 558 17.59 -6.56 -0.21
C GLU A 558 17.97 -7.62 -1.25
N SER A 559 17.83 -7.30 -2.54
CA SER A 559 18.03 -8.23 -3.65
C SER A 559 19.52 -8.33 -4.01
N ARG A 560 20.31 -9.02 -3.18
CA ARG A 560 21.78 -9.04 -3.29
C ARG A 560 22.27 -9.60 -4.62
N LEU A 561 21.63 -10.65 -5.12
CA LEU A 561 22.02 -11.28 -6.38
C LEU A 561 21.74 -10.38 -7.58
N LEU A 562 20.63 -9.62 -7.55
CA LEU A 562 20.33 -8.61 -8.56
C LEU A 562 21.39 -7.50 -8.55
N ASN A 563 21.73 -6.99 -7.37
CA ASN A 563 22.75 -5.96 -7.19
C ASN A 563 24.11 -6.41 -7.75
N ASN A 564 24.54 -7.62 -7.39
CA ASN A 564 25.81 -8.20 -7.87
C ASN A 564 25.81 -8.39 -9.39
N SER A 565 24.71 -8.87 -9.96
CA SER A 565 24.60 -9.09 -11.42
C SER A 565 24.68 -7.77 -12.18
N ILE A 566 23.95 -6.75 -11.72
CA ILE A 566 24.00 -5.41 -12.32
C ILE A 566 25.42 -4.86 -12.20
N GLN A 567 26.04 -4.94 -11.02
CA GLN A 567 27.41 -4.46 -10.81
C GLN A 567 28.39 -5.11 -11.80
N LYS A 568 28.36 -6.44 -11.94
CA LYS A 568 29.22 -7.15 -12.90
C LYS A 568 29.00 -6.67 -14.33
N LEU A 569 27.76 -6.50 -14.76
CA LEU A 569 27.45 -6.01 -16.10
C LEU A 569 27.92 -4.56 -16.34
N LEU A 570 27.91 -3.72 -15.30
CA LEU A 570 28.44 -2.35 -15.37
C LEU A 570 29.97 -2.30 -15.46
N GLU A 571 30.67 -3.31 -14.93
CA GLU A 571 32.13 -3.43 -15.01
C GLU A 571 32.62 -3.87 -16.40
N VAL A 572 31.73 -4.42 -17.24
CA VAL A 572 32.02 -4.82 -18.63
C VAL A 572 32.06 -3.60 -19.54
N ASN A 573 33.13 -2.81 -19.42
CA ASN A 573 33.38 -1.65 -20.28
C ASN A 573 33.53 -2.02 -21.75
#